data_AF-K9SNH8-F1
#
_entry.id   AF-K9SNH8-F1
#
_cell.length_a   1.000
_cell.length_b   1.000
_cell.length_c   1.000
_cell.angle_alpha   90.00
_cell.angle_beta   90.00
_cell.angle_gamma   90.00
#
_symmetry.space_group_name_H-M   'P 1'
#
loop_
_entity.id
_entity.type
_entity.pdbx_description
1 polymer ?
#
loop_
_entity_poly.entity_id
_entity_poly.type
_entity_poly.pdbx_seq_one_letter_code
_entity_poly.pdbx_strand_id
1 'polypeptide(L)'
;MSLPEVKNLIPNLLLAILSELWRDRQDWFFGVNMAIDLLTTQEQIEQSNHNDRDDSASLDETPKSEQLFESQPLSLSDDSTNLEQTKQHGNRNEGDRPDPESGRNLIHSANQNLSTAIIANGLLSLGIPRYRSEQGRSRYVITTEHNQVPQFCLEIVTSADTNAYGQKLVQYAALGVRYYAIYNPHFWQASDRQPLEVYKLEAGKYWQQRGEPFWMPELVLGIGREWGTNYGWSREWLYWYDFRGYRYPTATEIAEKERLQTELARSQVFELQQQVQEITDMLAKYKQRFGDLS
;
A
#
# COMPACT_ATOMS: atom_id res chain seq x y z
N MET A 1 -26.14 5.81 12.19
CA MET A 1 -24.75 5.89 12.70
C MET A 1 -23.96 6.80 11.78
N SER A 2 -23.04 7.61 12.32
CA SER A 2 -22.54 8.80 11.61
C SER A 2 -21.60 8.41 10.46
N LEU A 3 -21.73 9.10 9.31
CA LEU A 3 -20.87 8.90 8.14
C LEU A 3 -19.34 8.91 8.44
N PRO A 4 -18.82 9.61 9.47
CA PRO A 4 -17.41 9.52 9.89
C PRO A 4 -16.86 8.12 10.17
N GLU A 5 -17.66 7.17 10.69
CA GLU A 5 -17.12 5.85 11.04
C GLU A 5 -16.77 5.03 9.80
N VAL A 6 -17.60 5.10 8.75
CA VAL A 6 -17.37 4.41 7.47
C VAL A 6 -16.06 4.85 6.84
N LYS A 7 -15.72 6.13 7.00
CA LYS A 7 -14.48 6.75 6.54
C LYS A 7 -13.21 6.09 7.09
N ASN A 8 -13.30 5.51 8.29
CA ASN A 8 -12.20 4.78 8.93
C ASN A 8 -12.32 3.27 8.77
N LEU A 9 -13.53 2.70 8.83
CA LEU A 9 -13.73 1.25 8.79
C LEU A 9 -13.36 0.65 7.44
N ILE A 10 -13.71 1.31 6.33
CA ILE A 10 -13.46 0.76 4.99
C ILE A 10 -11.96 0.70 4.65
N PRO A 11 -11.16 1.77 4.82
CA PRO A 11 -9.73 1.69 4.51
C PRO A 11 -9.01 0.69 5.43
N ASN A 12 -9.43 0.57 6.69
CA ASN A 12 -8.89 -0.44 7.60
C ASN A 12 -9.25 -1.87 7.19
N LEU A 13 -10.46 -2.11 6.67
CA LEU A 13 -10.83 -3.40 6.10
C LEU A 13 -9.94 -3.76 4.90
N LEU A 14 -9.74 -2.80 3.99
CA LEU A 14 -8.87 -2.98 2.82
C LEU A 14 -7.41 -3.24 3.23
N LEU A 15 -6.90 -2.53 4.24
CA LEU A 15 -5.57 -2.78 4.81
C LEU A 15 -5.47 -4.18 5.43
N ALA A 16 -6.48 -4.64 6.16
CA ALA A 16 -6.51 -5.95 6.78
C ALA A 16 -6.47 -7.06 5.72
N ILE A 17 -7.26 -6.94 4.64
CA ILE A 17 -7.25 -7.90 3.53
C ILE A 17 -5.88 -7.94 2.85
N LEU A 18 -5.23 -6.79 2.60
CA LEU A 18 -3.86 -6.78 2.05
C LEU A 18 -2.85 -7.38 3.02
N SER A 19 -3.00 -7.15 4.32
CA SER A 19 -2.10 -7.71 5.33
C SER A 19 -2.13 -9.23 5.36
N GLU A 20 -3.27 -9.84 5.05
CA GLU A 20 -3.41 -11.29 4.87
C GLU A 20 -2.89 -11.75 3.51
N LEU A 21 -3.31 -11.10 2.43
CA LEU A 21 -2.93 -11.45 1.06
C LEU A 21 -1.41 -11.35 0.82
N TRP A 22 -0.78 -10.33 1.39
CA TRP A 22 0.62 -9.96 1.24
C TRP A 22 1.39 -10.12 2.55
N ARG A 23 1.03 -11.14 3.34
CA ARG A 23 1.63 -11.42 4.66
C ARG A 23 3.16 -11.42 4.63
N ASP A 24 3.74 -12.09 3.63
CA ASP A 24 5.20 -12.26 3.48
C ASP A 24 5.87 -11.15 2.65
N ARG A 25 5.07 -10.26 2.06
CA ARG A 25 5.57 -9.18 1.20
C ARG A 25 5.96 -7.97 2.05
N GLN A 26 7.14 -7.40 1.79
CA GLN A 26 7.70 -6.26 2.53
C GLN A 26 7.87 -4.97 1.70
N ASP A 27 7.61 -5.03 0.40
CA ASP A 27 7.77 -3.91 -0.56
C ASP A 27 6.42 -3.23 -0.88
N TRP A 28 5.60 -2.98 0.14
CA TRP A 28 4.33 -2.26 -0.02
C TRP A 28 3.93 -1.53 1.26
N PHE A 29 3.20 -0.43 1.13
CA PHE A 29 2.64 0.31 2.25
C PHE A 29 1.21 0.74 1.95
N PHE A 30 0.32 0.57 2.92
CA PHE A 30 -1.04 1.10 2.84
C PHE A 30 -1.30 2.05 4.02
N GLY A 31 -1.54 3.32 3.72
CA GLY A 31 -1.84 4.36 4.71
C GLY A 31 -3.34 4.58 4.86
N VAL A 32 -3.80 4.75 6.09
CA VAL A 32 -5.21 5.06 6.42
C VAL A 32 -5.28 6.46 7.02
N ASN A 33 -6.18 7.30 6.51
CA ASN A 33 -6.34 8.70 6.95
C ASN A 33 -4.99 9.45 7.02
N MET A 34 -4.21 9.36 5.94
CA MET A 34 -2.81 9.80 5.92
C MET A 34 -2.61 11.02 5.03
N ALA A 35 -1.83 11.98 5.52
CA ALA A 35 -1.41 13.13 4.75
C ALA A 35 -0.32 12.75 3.74
N ILE A 36 -0.46 13.25 2.51
CA ILE A 36 0.50 13.14 1.42
C ILE A 36 1.11 14.54 1.20
N ASP A 37 2.44 14.62 1.29
CA ASP A 37 3.21 15.86 1.15
C ASP A 37 4.31 15.71 0.08
N LEU A 38 4.60 16.79 -0.63
CA LEU A 38 5.71 16.87 -1.59
C LEU A 38 7.03 17.28 -0.94
N LEU A 39 6.99 18.01 0.18
CA LEU A 39 8.17 18.55 0.84
C LEU A 39 8.06 18.36 2.35
N THR A 40 9.13 17.92 2.97
CA THR A 40 9.45 18.29 4.35
C THR A 40 10.17 19.63 4.31
N THR A 41 9.71 20.62 5.08
CA THR A 41 10.53 21.82 5.31
C THR A 41 11.86 21.38 5.93
N GLN A 42 12.97 22.03 5.60
CA GLN A 42 14.30 21.70 6.17
C GLN A 42 14.28 21.65 7.71
N GLU A 43 13.48 22.52 8.34
CA GLU A 43 13.23 22.55 9.79
C GLU A 43 12.60 21.25 10.34
N GLN A 44 11.77 20.55 9.57
CA GLN A 44 11.13 19.29 9.99
C GLN A 44 12.07 18.09 9.87
N ILE A 45 13.03 18.14 8.94
CA ILE A 45 14.10 17.14 8.80
C ILE A 45 15.08 17.26 9.97
N GLU A 46 15.40 18.48 10.40
CA GLU A 46 16.28 18.73 11.55
C GLU A 46 15.63 18.31 12.88
N GLN A 47 14.33 18.51 13.05
CA GLN A 47 13.59 18.07 14.24
C GLN A 47 13.41 16.55 14.31
N SER A 48 13.25 15.84 13.19
CA SER A 48 13.20 14.37 13.21
C SER A 48 14.57 13.76 13.49
N ASN A 49 15.64 14.35 12.94
CA ASN A 49 17.01 13.87 13.16
C ASN A 49 17.56 14.19 14.56
N HIS A 50 16.96 15.14 15.30
CA HIS A 50 17.35 15.45 16.68
C HIS A 50 16.77 14.41 17.66
N ASN A 51 15.53 13.98 17.44
CA ASN A 51 14.89 12.94 18.28
C ASN A 51 15.56 11.56 18.13
N ASP A 52 16.21 11.27 17.00
CA ASP A 52 16.95 10.01 16.79
C ASP A 52 18.40 10.06 17.35
N ARG A 53 18.89 11.22 17.79
CA ARG A 53 20.27 11.39 18.31
C ARG A 53 20.37 11.43 19.82
N ASP A 54 19.28 11.69 20.54
CA ASP A 54 19.30 11.80 22.00
C ASP A 54 19.28 10.45 22.74
N ASP A 55 19.04 9.33 22.04
CA ASP A 55 19.07 7.97 22.64
C ASP A 55 20.42 7.24 22.47
N SER A 56 21.44 7.87 21.87
CA SER A 56 22.75 7.23 21.62
C SER A 56 23.96 8.00 22.14
N ALA A 57 23.91 8.47 23.39
CA ALA A 57 25.07 8.83 24.20
C ALA A 57 24.74 8.57 25.68
N SER A 58 25.49 7.86 26.51
CA SER A 58 26.86 7.37 26.43
C SER A 58 27.12 6.46 27.66
N LEU A 59 27.74 5.31 27.44
CA LEU A 59 28.64 4.64 28.39
C LEU A 59 29.83 4.16 27.55
N ASP A 60 30.97 4.83 27.63
CA ASP A 60 32.18 4.32 28.29
C ASP A 60 33.44 5.15 27.91
N GLU A 61 34.34 5.26 28.87
CA GLU A 61 35.48 6.17 28.93
C GLU A 61 36.80 5.59 28.34
N THR A 62 37.46 6.36 27.45
CA THR A 62 38.93 6.62 27.38
C THR A 62 39.95 5.50 27.06
N PRO A 63 41.27 5.80 26.80
CA PRO A 63 41.94 7.00 26.25
C PRO A 63 43.02 6.76 25.14
N LYS A 64 43.32 7.86 24.42
CA LYS A 64 44.59 8.37 23.82
C LYS A 64 45.78 7.44 23.49
N SER A 65 46.31 7.60 22.26
CA SER A 65 47.75 7.76 21.98
C SER A 65 48.02 8.52 20.68
N GLU A 66 49.25 9.03 20.54
CA GLU A 66 49.71 10.25 19.87
C GLU A 66 50.14 10.15 18.38
N GLN A 67 49.99 11.29 17.69
CA GLN A 67 50.90 11.99 16.75
C GLN A 67 51.66 11.24 15.62
N LEU A 68 51.65 11.79 14.39
CA LEU A 68 52.79 12.53 13.79
C LEU A 68 52.53 12.98 12.31
N PHE A 69 52.89 14.25 12.03
CA PHE A 69 53.39 14.89 10.79
C PHE A 69 52.53 15.22 9.55
N GLU A 70 52.18 16.53 9.46
CA GLU A 70 52.77 17.59 8.59
C GLU A 70 52.64 17.61 7.04
N SER A 71 52.29 18.82 6.56
CA SER A 71 52.66 19.55 5.31
C SER A 71 51.97 19.29 3.94
N GLN A 72 50.95 20.12 3.66
CA GLN A 72 50.76 21.12 2.56
C GLN A 72 51.82 21.29 1.41
N PRO A 73 51.57 22.04 0.29
CA PRO A 73 50.60 21.86 -0.82
C PRO A 73 51.21 22.29 -2.22
N LEU A 74 50.35 22.66 -3.21
CA LEU A 74 50.58 23.51 -4.42
C LEU A 74 51.21 22.87 -5.69
N SER A 75 50.51 22.91 -6.84
CA SER A 75 50.50 24.06 -7.79
C SER A 75 49.90 23.70 -9.18
N LEU A 76 48.92 24.52 -9.58
CA LEU A 76 48.78 25.34 -10.80
C LEU A 76 49.13 24.84 -12.23
N SER A 77 48.35 25.45 -13.15
CA SER A 77 48.63 25.84 -14.55
C SER A 77 48.68 24.70 -15.59
N ASP A 78 48.16 24.82 -16.82
CA ASP A 78 47.67 25.98 -17.58
C ASP A 78 46.75 25.56 -18.74
N ASP A 79 45.92 26.50 -19.16
CA ASP A 79 45.50 26.85 -20.52
C ASP A 79 45.71 25.84 -21.67
N SER A 80 44.66 25.61 -22.45
CA SER A 80 44.49 26.38 -23.70
C SER A 80 43.20 26.03 -24.46
N THR A 81 42.59 27.12 -24.93
CA THR A 81 41.50 27.25 -25.90
C THR A 81 41.93 26.77 -27.29
N ASN A 82 41.03 26.13 -28.07
CA ASN A 82 40.34 26.78 -29.19
C ASN A 82 39.36 25.88 -29.97
N LEU A 83 38.40 26.59 -30.57
CA LEU A 83 37.40 26.25 -31.59
C LEU A 83 37.77 25.14 -32.58
N GLU A 84 36.77 24.34 -32.95
CA GLU A 84 36.42 24.14 -34.37
C GLU A 84 34.93 23.78 -34.57
N GLN A 85 34.32 24.44 -35.55
CA GLN A 85 32.95 24.22 -36.01
C GLN A 85 32.93 23.07 -37.03
N THR A 86 31.89 22.23 -37.02
CA THR A 86 31.40 21.62 -38.27
C THR A 86 29.91 21.25 -38.18
N LYS A 87 29.15 21.73 -39.16
CA LYS A 87 27.77 21.33 -39.45
C LYS A 87 27.77 19.99 -40.20
N GLN A 88 26.84 19.08 -39.90
CA GLN A 88 25.79 18.57 -40.83
C GLN A 88 25.23 17.20 -40.41
N HIS A 89 23.89 17.16 -40.29
CA HIS A 89 22.93 16.13 -40.74
C HIS A 89 23.26 14.64 -40.57
N GLY A 90 22.43 13.95 -39.78
CA GLY A 90 22.30 12.49 -39.79
C GLY A 90 21.15 12.00 -38.92
N ASN A 91 19.97 11.85 -39.53
CA ASN A 91 18.74 11.34 -38.93
C ASN A 91 18.88 9.84 -38.59
N ARG A 92 18.46 9.38 -37.39
CA ARG A 92 17.93 8.03 -37.13
C ARG A 92 17.37 7.90 -35.70
N ASN A 93 16.09 7.52 -35.63
CA ASN A 93 15.33 7.17 -34.44
C ASN A 93 15.92 5.95 -33.73
N GLU A 94 16.19 6.05 -32.42
CA GLU A 94 16.25 4.92 -31.49
C GLU A 94 15.71 5.37 -30.12
N GLY A 95 14.60 4.72 -29.72
CA GLY A 95 14.10 4.53 -28.35
C GLY A 95 14.26 5.65 -27.31
N ASP A 96 13.26 6.53 -27.21
CA ASP A 96 13.04 7.33 -26.00
C ASP A 96 12.67 6.41 -24.83
N ARG A 97 13.67 6.09 -23.99
CA ARG A 97 13.42 5.84 -22.58
C ARG A 97 13.11 7.19 -21.93
N PRO A 98 12.06 7.33 -21.12
CA PRO A 98 11.76 8.59 -20.48
C PRO A 98 12.94 8.99 -19.57
N ASP A 99 13.48 10.18 -19.84
CA ASP A 99 14.56 10.80 -19.09
C ASP A 99 14.14 11.02 -17.62
N PRO A 100 14.91 10.52 -16.62
CA PRO A 100 14.64 10.78 -15.21
C PRO A 100 14.61 12.27 -14.83
N GLU A 101 15.16 13.18 -15.65
CA GLU A 101 15.04 14.62 -15.43
C GLU A 101 13.65 15.18 -15.78
N SER A 102 12.89 14.54 -16.67
CA SER A 102 11.52 14.97 -16.98
C SER A 102 10.58 14.85 -15.78
N GLY A 103 10.81 13.87 -14.90
CA GLY A 103 10.10 13.75 -13.63
C GLY A 103 10.47 14.85 -12.63
N ARG A 104 11.73 15.29 -12.60
CA ARG A 104 12.22 16.35 -11.71
C ARG A 104 11.66 17.72 -12.06
N ASN A 105 11.54 18.04 -13.34
CA ASN A 105 11.00 19.32 -13.81
C ASN A 105 9.49 19.47 -13.56
N LEU A 106 8.74 18.37 -13.61
CA LEU A 106 7.31 18.35 -13.23
C LEU A 106 7.11 18.71 -11.75
N ILE A 107 7.95 18.16 -10.86
CA ILE A 107 7.90 18.42 -9.40
C ILE A 107 8.18 19.90 -9.09
N HIS A 108 9.11 20.53 -9.80
CA HIS A 108 9.46 21.94 -9.58
C HIS A 108 8.33 22.92 -9.98
N SER A 109 7.56 22.59 -11.03
CA SER A 109 6.42 23.41 -11.48
C SER A 109 5.16 23.22 -10.64
N ALA A 110 4.96 22.04 -10.03
CA ALA A 110 3.85 21.75 -9.12
C ALA A 110 3.99 22.46 -7.75
N ASN A 111 5.20 22.89 -7.42
CA ASN A 111 5.57 23.42 -6.10
C ASN A 111 4.91 24.76 -5.75
N GLN A 112 4.38 25.51 -6.73
CA GLN A 112 3.72 26.80 -6.45
C GLN A 112 2.24 26.69 -6.06
N ASN A 113 1.61 25.50 -6.16
CA ASN A 113 0.17 25.31 -5.89
C ASN A 113 -0.16 24.18 -4.89
N LEU A 114 0.82 23.48 -4.31
CA LEU A 114 0.63 22.37 -3.37
C LEU A 114 0.97 22.72 -1.91
N SER A 115 0.67 23.95 -1.48
CA SER A 115 0.94 24.42 -0.11
C SER A 115 0.07 23.76 0.98
N THR A 116 -0.69 22.72 0.67
CA THR A 116 -1.54 22.02 1.65
C THR A 116 -1.53 20.52 1.38
N ALA A 117 -1.15 19.78 2.42
CA ALA A 117 -1.17 18.32 2.46
C ALA A 117 -2.52 17.76 2.01
N ILE A 118 -2.50 16.71 1.18
CA ILE A 118 -3.73 15.98 0.82
C ILE A 118 -3.93 14.85 1.82
N ILE A 119 -5.05 14.83 2.54
CA ILE A 119 -5.38 13.74 3.46
C ILE A 119 -6.18 12.67 2.71
N ALA A 120 -5.56 11.53 2.43
CA ALA A 120 -6.20 10.39 1.78
C ALA A 120 -6.91 9.50 2.81
N ASN A 121 -8.12 9.00 2.51
CA ASN A 121 -8.76 8.01 3.40
C ASN A 121 -8.07 6.65 3.33
N GLY A 122 -7.65 6.24 2.14
CA GLY A 122 -6.72 5.13 1.93
C GLY A 122 -5.70 5.49 0.85
N LEU A 123 -4.46 5.06 1.01
CA LEU A 123 -3.44 5.14 -0.05
C LEU A 123 -2.65 3.84 -0.09
N LEU A 124 -2.25 3.41 -1.29
CA LEU A 124 -1.41 2.23 -1.49
C LEU A 124 -0.19 2.63 -2.31
N SER A 125 0.98 2.26 -1.80
CA SER A 125 2.26 2.41 -2.48
C SER A 125 2.98 1.07 -2.57
N LEU A 126 3.43 0.70 -3.76
CA LEU A 126 4.26 -0.49 -4.02
C LEU A 126 5.71 -0.08 -4.27
N GLY A 127 6.65 -0.95 -3.91
CA GLY A 127 8.09 -0.73 -4.07
C GLY A 127 8.75 0.00 -2.90
N ILE A 128 8.03 0.25 -1.80
CA ILE A 128 8.57 0.88 -0.59
C ILE A 128 8.44 -0.04 0.63
N PRO A 129 9.30 0.09 1.66
CA PRO A 129 9.25 -0.76 2.83
C PRO A 129 7.89 -0.72 3.53
N ARG A 130 7.36 -1.87 3.95
CA ARG A 130 6.10 -1.95 4.69
C ARG A 130 6.16 -1.20 6.02
N TYR A 131 7.26 -1.39 6.74
CA TYR A 131 7.56 -0.69 7.98
C TYR A 131 8.82 0.16 7.75
N ARG A 132 8.72 1.48 8.00
CA ARG A 132 9.83 2.42 7.77
C ARG A 132 10.83 2.43 8.94
N SER A 133 10.32 2.40 10.16
CA SER A 133 11.05 2.36 11.42
C SER A 133 10.13 1.80 12.50
N GLU A 134 10.62 1.65 13.74
CA GLU A 134 9.79 1.25 14.89
C GLU A 134 8.60 2.19 15.13
N GLN A 135 8.76 3.48 14.83
CA GLN A 135 7.71 4.50 14.95
C GLN A 135 6.76 4.52 13.74
N GLY A 136 7.07 3.79 12.67
CA GLY A 136 6.24 3.69 11.47
C GLY A 136 6.24 4.96 10.62
N ARG A 137 5.07 5.28 10.02
CA ARG A 137 4.87 6.45 9.16
C ARG A 137 3.76 7.33 9.73
N SER A 138 4.10 8.55 10.11
CA SER A 138 3.12 9.57 10.51
C SER A 138 2.45 10.24 9.31
N ARG A 139 3.21 10.39 8.21
CA ARG A 139 2.80 11.04 6.96
C ARG A 139 3.49 10.35 5.78
N TYR A 140 2.92 10.48 4.60
CA TYR A 140 3.52 10.02 3.35
C TYR A 140 4.21 11.20 2.66
N VAL A 141 5.52 11.33 2.86
CA VAL A 141 6.30 12.40 2.25
C VAL A 141 7.00 11.85 1.01
N ILE A 142 6.59 12.30 -0.18
CA ILE A 142 7.02 11.72 -1.45
C ILE A 142 8.55 11.75 -1.60
N THR A 143 9.20 12.84 -1.18
CA THR A 143 10.66 12.98 -1.26
C THR A 143 11.42 12.04 -0.33
N THR A 144 10.86 11.70 0.84
CA THR A 144 11.50 10.75 1.77
C THR A 144 11.29 9.30 1.34
N GLU A 145 10.25 9.02 0.56
CA GLU A 145 9.96 7.72 -0.05
C GLU A 145 10.59 7.60 -1.45
N HIS A 146 11.76 8.22 -1.67
CA HIS A 146 12.51 8.17 -2.94
C HIS A 146 11.72 8.63 -4.18
N ASN A 147 10.86 9.63 -4.01
CA ASN A 147 9.92 10.13 -5.02
C ASN A 147 8.89 9.09 -5.48
N GLN A 148 8.64 8.04 -4.69
CA GLN A 148 7.56 7.10 -4.96
C GLN A 148 6.22 7.76 -4.66
N VAL A 149 5.45 8.03 -5.71
CA VAL A 149 4.05 8.47 -5.59
C VAL A 149 3.17 7.25 -5.28
N PRO A 150 2.16 7.37 -4.40
CA PRO A 150 1.18 6.30 -4.21
C PRO A 150 0.51 5.94 -5.54
N GLN A 151 0.52 4.66 -5.89
CA GLN A 151 -0.11 4.19 -7.12
C GLN A 151 -1.64 4.19 -7.02
N PHE A 152 -2.21 4.14 -5.82
CA PHE A 152 -3.65 4.19 -5.60
C PHE A 152 -4.03 5.07 -4.40
N CYS A 153 -5.09 5.87 -4.56
CA CYS A 153 -5.74 6.62 -3.48
C CYS A 153 -7.26 6.37 -3.47
N LEU A 154 -7.82 6.29 -2.26
CA LEU A 154 -9.24 6.10 -1.99
C LEU A 154 -9.79 7.28 -1.19
N GLU A 155 -10.95 7.78 -1.62
CA GLU A 155 -11.75 8.76 -0.90
C GLU A 155 -13.15 8.21 -0.60
N ILE A 156 -13.62 8.47 0.61
CA ILE A 156 -14.95 8.06 1.06
C ILE A 156 -15.80 9.31 1.23
N VAL A 157 -16.85 9.40 0.43
CA VAL A 157 -17.78 10.52 0.45
C VAL A 157 -18.75 10.36 1.61
N THR A 158 -18.67 11.28 2.56
CA THR A 158 -19.47 11.29 3.79
C THR A 158 -20.41 12.49 3.90
N SER A 159 -20.40 13.38 2.90
CA SER A 159 -21.34 14.51 2.81
C SER A 159 -21.70 14.75 1.35
N ALA A 160 -22.79 15.48 1.12
CA ALA A 160 -23.22 15.89 -0.22
C ALA A 160 -22.36 17.02 -0.82
N ASP A 161 -21.30 17.47 -0.14
CA ASP A 161 -20.43 18.54 -0.64
C ASP A 161 -19.52 18.00 -1.75
N THR A 162 -19.93 18.26 -2.98
CA THR A 162 -19.25 17.77 -4.17
C THR A 162 -17.96 18.51 -4.51
N ASN A 163 -17.77 19.71 -3.96
CA ASN A 163 -16.63 20.56 -4.29
C ASN A 163 -15.32 20.00 -3.70
N ALA A 164 -15.40 19.38 -2.52
CA ALA A 164 -14.23 18.85 -1.81
C ALA A 164 -13.51 17.72 -2.58
N TYR A 165 -14.22 16.80 -3.22
CA TYR A 165 -13.55 15.72 -3.98
C TYR A 165 -13.12 16.16 -5.38
N GLY A 166 -13.82 17.14 -6.00
CA GLY A 166 -13.41 17.70 -7.30
C GLY A 166 -12.01 18.33 -7.24
N GLN A 167 -11.70 19.02 -6.13
CA GLN A 167 -10.37 19.57 -5.88
C GLN A 167 -9.31 18.48 -5.73
N LYS A 168 -9.61 17.42 -4.95
CA LYS A 168 -8.68 16.30 -4.75
C LYS A 168 -8.36 15.56 -6.04
N LEU A 169 -9.31 15.45 -6.97
CA LEU A 169 -9.06 14.84 -8.29
C LEU A 169 -7.95 15.59 -9.04
N VAL A 170 -7.99 16.93 -9.06
CA VAL A 170 -6.94 17.75 -9.69
C VAL A 170 -5.61 17.60 -8.97
N GLN A 171 -5.62 17.62 -7.63
CA GLN A 171 -4.40 17.49 -6.84
C GLN A 171 -3.74 16.11 -7.01
N TYR A 172 -4.50 15.03 -6.96
CA TYR A 172 -3.97 13.68 -7.19
C TYR A 172 -3.45 13.49 -8.62
N ALA A 173 -4.09 14.11 -9.62
CA ALA A 173 -3.59 14.08 -11.00
C ALA A 173 -2.24 14.81 -11.10
N ALA A 174 -2.11 15.98 -10.47
CA ALA A 174 -0.87 16.74 -10.43
C ALA A 174 0.27 15.99 -9.71
N LEU A 175 -0.05 15.20 -8.69
CA LEU A 175 0.92 14.31 -8.01
C LEU A 175 1.32 13.10 -8.86
N GLY A 176 0.53 12.71 -9.86
CA GLY A 176 0.79 11.51 -10.66
C GLY A 176 0.26 10.21 -10.04
N VAL A 177 -0.72 10.28 -9.14
CA VAL A 177 -1.38 9.08 -8.59
C VAL A 177 -2.04 8.32 -9.75
N ARG A 178 -1.72 7.03 -9.92
CA ARG A 178 -2.17 6.28 -11.10
C ARG A 178 -3.65 5.93 -11.05
N TYR A 179 -4.14 5.52 -9.88
CA TYR A 179 -5.51 5.11 -9.66
C TYR A 179 -6.16 5.92 -8.54
N TYR A 180 -7.34 6.47 -8.82
CA TYR A 180 -8.10 7.23 -7.86
C TYR A 180 -9.52 6.67 -7.74
N ALA A 181 -9.87 6.14 -6.57
CA ALA A 181 -11.19 5.59 -6.28
C ALA A 181 -12.00 6.52 -5.36
N ILE A 182 -13.27 6.71 -5.70
CA ILE A 182 -14.24 7.44 -4.89
C ILE A 182 -15.36 6.48 -4.54
N TYR A 183 -15.57 6.27 -3.25
CA TYR A 183 -16.69 5.49 -2.74
C TYR A 183 -17.71 6.40 -2.07
N ASN A 184 -18.91 6.43 -2.64
CA ASN A 184 -20.04 7.22 -2.19
C ASN A 184 -21.24 6.30 -1.90
N PRO A 185 -21.39 5.77 -0.67
CA PRO A 185 -22.46 4.85 -0.35
C PRO A 185 -23.86 5.49 -0.29
N HIS A 186 -23.98 6.81 -0.13
CA HIS A 186 -25.25 7.45 0.25
C HIS A 186 -25.72 8.60 -0.65
N PHE A 187 -24.80 9.37 -1.24
CA PHE A 187 -25.14 10.60 -1.96
C PHE A 187 -24.98 10.48 -3.47
N TRP A 188 -24.77 9.26 -3.97
CA TRP A 188 -24.62 9.05 -5.41
C TRP A 188 -25.92 9.38 -6.15
N GLN A 189 -27.09 9.04 -5.60
CA GLN A 189 -28.41 9.20 -6.22
C GLN A 189 -28.79 10.65 -6.58
N ALA A 190 -28.20 11.65 -5.92
CA ALA A 190 -28.50 13.07 -6.14
C ALA A 190 -27.76 13.66 -7.36
N SER A 191 -26.90 12.87 -8.00
CA SER A 191 -26.11 13.23 -9.18
C SER A 191 -26.01 11.99 -10.09
N ASP A 192 -25.69 12.10 -11.38
CA ASP A 192 -25.59 10.94 -12.28
C ASP A 192 -24.31 10.10 -12.01
N ARG A 193 -24.09 9.75 -10.74
CA ARG A 193 -22.88 9.17 -10.18
C ARG A 193 -23.10 7.74 -9.76
N GLN A 194 -21.99 7.00 -9.74
CA GLN A 194 -21.99 5.61 -9.28
C GLN A 194 -21.53 5.55 -7.82
N PRO A 195 -21.99 4.54 -7.04
CA PRO A 195 -21.56 4.42 -5.65
C PRO A 195 -20.06 4.13 -5.52
N LEU A 196 -19.45 3.50 -6.53
CA LEU A 196 -18.00 3.41 -6.69
C LEU A 196 -17.61 3.98 -8.05
N GLU A 197 -16.71 4.96 -8.05
CA GLU A 197 -16.08 5.49 -9.25
C GLU A 197 -14.58 5.21 -9.17
N VAL A 198 -14.00 4.67 -10.23
CA VAL A 198 -12.55 4.48 -10.33
C VAL A 198 -12.04 5.26 -11.53
N TYR A 199 -11.00 6.05 -11.32
CA TYR A 199 -10.34 6.86 -12.32
C TYR A 199 -8.91 6.37 -12.52
N LYS A 200 -8.48 6.31 -13.79
CA LYS A 200 -7.10 6.00 -14.16
C LYS A 200 -6.44 7.22 -14.79
N LEU A 201 -5.24 7.55 -14.34
CA LEU A 201 -4.46 8.66 -14.88
C LEU A 201 -3.80 8.25 -16.19
N GLU A 202 -4.14 8.92 -17.29
CA GLU A 202 -3.55 8.72 -18.61
C GLU A 202 -3.25 10.08 -19.25
N ALA A 203 -2.02 10.27 -19.73
CA ALA A 203 -1.55 11.53 -20.31
C ALA A 203 -1.86 12.77 -19.44
N GLY A 204 -1.70 12.65 -18.12
CA GLY A 204 -1.91 13.75 -17.16
C GLY A 204 -3.38 14.06 -16.84
N LYS A 205 -4.33 13.26 -17.32
CA LYS A 205 -5.76 13.43 -17.04
C LYS A 205 -6.40 12.14 -16.54
N TYR A 206 -7.34 12.27 -15.61
CA TYR A 206 -8.13 11.15 -15.14
C TYR A 206 -9.25 10.79 -16.11
N TRP A 207 -9.36 9.50 -16.40
CA TRP A 207 -10.46 8.91 -17.15
C TRP A 207 -11.22 7.94 -16.25
N GLN A 208 -12.52 8.18 -16.10
CA GLN A 208 -13.39 7.27 -15.36
C GLN A 208 -13.44 5.92 -16.07
N GLN A 209 -13.18 4.88 -15.30
CA GLN A 209 -13.16 3.50 -15.76
C GLN A 209 -14.53 2.85 -15.53
N ARG A 210 -14.83 1.83 -16.33
CA ARG A 210 -16.07 1.05 -16.24
C ARG A 210 -15.78 -0.36 -15.75
N GLY A 211 -16.77 -0.96 -15.12
CA GLY A 211 -16.70 -2.33 -14.61
C GLY A 211 -16.44 -2.37 -13.10
N GLU A 212 -17.09 -3.33 -12.44
CA GLU A 212 -16.97 -3.58 -11.02
C GLU A 212 -17.00 -5.11 -10.78
N PRO A 213 -15.93 -5.70 -10.20
CA PRO A 213 -14.71 -5.05 -9.74
C PRO A 213 -13.87 -4.49 -10.89
N PHE A 214 -13.22 -3.34 -10.67
CA PHE A 214 -12.27 -2.76 -11.62
C PHE A 214 -10.87 -3.31 -11.37
N TRP A 215 -10.28 -3.99 -12.36
CA TRP A 215 -8.93 -4.56 -12.28
C TRP A 215 -7.85 -3.52 -12.57
N MET A 216 -6.89 -3.37 -11.66
CA MET A 216 -5.73 -2.49 -11.77
C MET A 216 -4.47 -3.33 -12.03
N PRO A 217 -4.06 -3.51 -13.30
CA PRO A 217 -3.01 -4.47 -13.65
C PRO A 217 -1.64 -4.17 -13.01
N GLU A 218 -1.28 -2.90 -12.84
CA GLU A 218 -0.01 -2.49 -12.21
C GLU A 218 0.03 -2.78 -10.70
N LEU A 219 -1.13 -2.98 -10.08
CA LEU A 219 -1.24 -3.36 -8.66
C LEU A 219 -1.48 -4.85 -8.49
N VAL A 220 -1.89 -5.55 -9.56
CA VAL A 220 -2.36 -6.94 -9.52
C VAL A 220 -3.51 -7.09 -8.50
N LEU A 221 -4.41 -6.09 -8.49
CA LEU A 221 -5.55 -6.02 -7.59
C LEU A 221 -6.77 -5.46 -8.33
N GLY A 222 -7.95 -6.01 -8.06
CA GLY A 222 -9.23 -5.42 -8.40
C GLY A 222 -9.88 -4.73 -7.21
N ILE A 223 -10.68 -3.70 -7.42
CA ILE A 223 -11.46 -3.01 -6.37
C ILE A 223 -12.94 -3.05 -6.74
N GLY A 224 -13.80 -3.37 -5.78
CA GLY A 224 -15.23 -3.44 -6.01
C GLY A 224 -16.04 -3.57 -4.73
N ARG A 225 -17.37 -3.51 -4.87
CA ARG A 225 -18.33 -3.60 -3.78
C ARG A 225 -18.96 -4.98 -3.69
N GLU A 226 -19.14 -5.46 -2.46
CA GLU A 226 -19.92 -6.66 -2.17
C GLU A 226 -20.65 -6.47 -0.83
N TRP A 227 -21.78 -7.16 -0.67
CA TRP A 227 -22.51 -7.19 0.59
C TRP A 227 -21.81 -8.16 1.55
N GLY A 228 -21.55 -7.72 2.78
CA GLY A 228 -20.89 -8.55 3.78
C GLY A 228 -21.02 -8.01 5.19
N THR A 229 -20.62 -8.82 6.17
CA THR A 229 -20.65 -8.47 7.60
C THR A 229 -19.23 -8.29 8.10
N ASN A 230 -18.82 -7.03 8.31
CA ASN A 230 -17.52 -6.67 8.87
C ASN A 230 -17.71 -5.85 10.13
N TYR A 231 -16.87 -6.06 11.14
CA TYR A 231 -16.98 -5.37 12.43
C TYR A 231 -18.38 -5.50 13.06
N GLY A 232 -19.07 -6.63 12.84
CA GLY A 232 -20.45 -6.85 13.29
C GLY A 232 -21.53 -6.09 12.51
N TRP A 233 -21.18 -5.45 11.39
CA TRP A 233 -22.10 -4.63 10.60
C TRP A 233 -22.27 -5.15 9.16
N SER A 234 -23.50 -5.60 8.86
CA SER A 234 -23.92 -6.05 7.53
C SER A 234 -24.28 -4.87 6.63
N ARG A 235 -23.52 -4.67 5.55
CA ARG A 235 -23.75 -3.64 4.53
C ARG A 235 -22.91 -3.89 3.29
N GLU A 236 -23.00 -2.98 2.32
CA GLU A 236 -22.07 -2.92 1.21
C GLU A 236 -20.70 -2.38 1.67
N TRP A 237 -19.66 -3.18 1.41
CA TRP A 237 -18.27 -2.89 1.73
C TRP A 237 -17.41 -2.87 0.47
N LEU A 238 -16.24 -2.26 0.54
CA LEU A 238 -15.22 -2.40 -0.49
C LEU A 238 -14.29 -3.56 -0.15
N TYR A 239 -13.89 -4.27 -1.19
CA TYR A 239 -12.95 -5.38 -1.10
C TYR A 239 -11.95 -5.37 -2.24
N TRP A 240 -10.83 -6.05 -2.03
CA TRP A 240 -9.89 -6.39 -3.08
C TRP A 240 -10.33 -7.66 -3.82
N TYR A 241 -10.03 -7.74 -5.10
CA TYR A 241 -10.38 -8.86 -5.98
C TYR A 241 -9.15 -9.35 -6.75
N ASP A 242 -9.16 -10.63 -7.13
CA ASP A 242 -8.19 -11.21 -8.05
C ASP A 242 -8.51 -10.85 -9.53
N PHE A 243 -7.65 -11.28 -10.45
CA PHE A 243 -7.79 -10.99 -11.88
C PHE A 243 -9.02 -11.68 -12.52
N ARG A 244 -9.59 -12.68 -11.84
CA ARG A 244 -10.77 -13.43 -12.29
C ARG A 244 -12.07 -12.82 -11.73
N GLY A 245 -11.97 -11.79 -10.88
CA GLY A 245 -13.09 -11.15 -10.23
C GLY A 245 -13.56 -11.86 -8.96
N TYR A 246 -12.77 -12.73 -8.35
CA TYR A 246 -13.07 -13.29 -7.03
C TYR A 246 -12.55 -12.38 -5.93
N ARG A 247 -13.43 -12.11 -4.97
CA ARG A 247 -13.11 -11.32 -3.79
C ARG A 247 -12.09 -12.03 -2.89
N TYR A 248 -11.09 -11.29 -2.41
CA TYR A 248 -10.21 -11.79 -1.37
C TYR A 248 -10.95 -11.82 -0.02
N PRO A 249 -10.85 -12.92 0.73
CA PRO A 249 -11.53 -13.05 2.02
C PRO A 249 -10.90 -12.14 3.07
N THR A 250 -11.68 -11.81 4.10
CA THR A 250 -11.18 -11.11 5.29
C THR A 250 -10.51 -12.08 6.24
N ALA A 251 -9.67 -11.57 7.15
CA ALA A 251 -9.07 -12.38 8.21
C ALA A 251 -10.10 -13.14 9.05
N THR A 252 -11.27 -12.52 9.31
CA THR A 252 -12.37 -13.15 10.03
C THR A 252 -12.98 -14.31 9.24
N GLU A 253 -13.21 -14.13 7.94
CA GLU A 253 -13.74 -15.19 7.06
C GLU A 253 -12.74 -16.36 6.93
N ILE A 254 -11.44 -16.06 6.85
CA ILE A 254 -10.37 -17.08 6.85
C ILE A 254 -10.40 -17.87 8.15
N ALA A 255 -10.38 -17.19 9.30
CA ALA A 255 -10.36 -17.83 10.61
C ALA A 255 -11.63 -18.67 10.87
N GLU A 256 -12.80 -18.20 10.44
CA GLU A 256 -14.05 -18.94 10.54
C GLU A 256 -14.01 -20.21 9.69
N LYS A 257 -13.52 -20.11 8.45
CA LYS A 257 -13.36 -21.26 7.56
C LYS A 257 -12.40 -22.30 8.15
N GLU A 258 -11.26 -21.88 8.68
CA GLU A 258 -10.28 -22.76 9.33
C GLU A 258 -10.86 -23.43 10.59
N ARG A 259 -11.62 -22.69 11.38
CA ARG A 259 -12.31 -23.23 12.56
C ARG A 259 -13.31 -24.31 12.17
N LEU A 260 -14.16 -24.05 11.17
CA LEU A 260 -15.14 -25.02 10.68
C LEU A 260 -14.47 -26.28 10.12
N GLN A 261 -13.38 -26.12 9.37
CA GLN A 261 -12.60 -27.26 8.85
C GLN A 261 -11.97 -28.08 9.98
N THR A 262 -11.42 -27.42 11.00
CA THR A 262 -10.83 -28.07 12.16
C THR A 262 -11.88 -28.84 12.95
N GLU A 263 -13.07 -28.27 13.15
CA GLU A 263 -14.17 -28.92 13.83
C GLU A 263 -14.65 -30.16 13.06
N LEU A 264 -14.84 -30.04 11.74
CA LEU A 264 -15.20 -31.16 10.89
C LEU A 264 -14.16 -32.29 10.93
N ALA A 265 -12.87 -31.94 10.83
CA ALA A 265 -11.79 -32.92 10.90
C ALA A 265 -11.75 -33.63 12.26
N ARG A 266 -11.98 -32.89 13.36
CA ARG A 266 -12.07 -33.47 14.71
C ARG A 266 -13.24 -34.44 14.83
N SER A 267 -14.41 -34.09 14.29
CA SER A 267 -15.57 -34.98 14.27
C SER A 267 -15.29 -36.28 13.50
N GLN A 268 -14.64 -36.18 12.33
CA GLN A 268 -14.26 -37.37 11.54
C GLN A 268 -13.25 -38.26 12.26
N VAL A 269 -12.23 -37.66 12.90
CA VAL A 269 -11.25 -38.42 13.70
C VAL A 269 -11.92 -39.14 14.85
N PHE A 270 -12.86 -38.48 15.55
CA PHE A 270 -13.60 -39.08 16.65
C PHE A 270 -14.46 -40.27 16.18
N GLU A 271 -15.15 -40.15 15.05
CA GLU A 271 -15.96 -41.22 14.48
C GLU A 271 -15.09 -42.43 14.07
N LEU A 272 -13.96 -42.17 13.39
CA LEU A 272 -13.02 -43.23 13.03
C LEU A 272 -12.43 -43.92 14.27
N GLN A 273 -12.13 -43.17 15.32
CA GLN A 273 -11.66 -43.73 16.59
C GLN A 273 -12.72 -44.65 17.22
N GLN A 274 -14.00 -44.28 17.18
CA GLN A 274 -15.07 -45.16 17.65
C GLN A 274 -15.15 -46.44 16.81
N GLN A 275 -15.15 -46.35 15.48
CA GLN A 275 -15.20 -47.52 14.61
C GLN A 275 -14.00 -48.46 14.83
N VAL A 276 -12.79 -47.90 14.96
CA VAL A 276 -11.57 -48.68 15.25
C VAL A 276 -11.69 -49.36 16.61
N GLN A 277 -12.22 -48.68 17.63
CA GLN A 277 -12.42 -49.28 18.95
C GLN A 277 -13.45 -50.41 18.90
N GLU A 278 -14.58 -50.22 18.23
CA GLU A 278 -15.62 -51.24 18.07
C GLU A 278 -15.10 -52.49 17.35
N ILE A 279 -14.34 -52.30 16.25
CA ILE A 279 -13.71 -53.41 15.53
C ILE A 279 -12.70 -54.13 16.43
N THR A 280 -11.89 -53.38 17.18
CA THR A 280 -10.89 -53.94 18.10
C THR A 280 -11.56 -54.77 19.19
N ASP A 281 -12.65 -54.27 19.78
CA ASP A 281 -13.42 -54.97 20.80
C ASP A 281 -14.10 -56.23 20.24
N MET A 282 -14.64 -56.17 19.02
CA MET A 282 -15.19 -57.33 18.33
C MET A 282 -14.13 -58.41 18.05
N LEU A 283 -12.95 -58.00 17.57
CA LEU A 283 -11.83 -58.91 17.34
C LEU A 283 -11.36 -59.57 18.64
N ALA A 284 -11.29 -58.81 19.74
CA ALA A 284 -10.94 -59.35 21.05
C ALA A 284 -11.96 -60.41 21.53
N LYS A 285 -13.26 -60.12 21.41
CA LYS A 285 -14.34 -61.07 21.72
C LYS A 285 -14.29 -62.32 20.84
N TYR A 286 -14.01 -62.16 19.55
CA TYR A 286 -13.86 -63.28 18.61
C TYR A 286 -12.72 -64.20 19.02
N LYS A 287 -11.52 -63.65 19.28
CA LYS A 287 -10.35 -64.41 19.73
C LYS A 287 -10.61 -65.18 21.02
N GLN A 288 -11.30 -64.57 21.99
CA GLN A 288 -11.65 -65.24 23.24
C GLN A 288 -12.56 -66.47 23.01
N ARG A 289 -13.44 -66.40 22.00
CA ARG A 289 -14.45 -67.44 21.74
C ARG A 289 -13.96 -68.57 20.83
N PHE A 290 -13.09 -68.28 19.86
CA PHE A 290 -12.71 -69.22 18.81
C PHE A 290 -11.20 -69.52 18.73
N GLY A 291 -10.36 -68.86 19.55
CA GLY A 291 -8.91 -68.97 19.47
C GLY A 291 -8.31 -68.10 18.37
N ASP A 292 -7.00 -68.22 18.14
CA ASP A 292 -6.34 -67.52 17.03
C ASP A 292 -6.75 -68.12 15.68
N LEU A 293 -6.85 -67.27 14.65
CA LEU A 293 -7.06 -67.69 13.27
C LEU A 293 -5.82 -68.46 12.79
N SER A 294 -5.90 -69.79 12.77
CA SER A 294 -4.91 -70.69 12.14
C SER A 294 -5.03 -70.71 10.64
#